data_AF-A0ABD3P0J9-F1
#
_entry.id   AF-A0ABD3P0J9-F1
#
_cell.length_a   1.000
_cell.length_b   1.000
_cell.length_c   1.000
_cell.angle_alpha   90.00
_cell.angle_beta   90.00
_cell.angle_gamma   90.00
#
_symmetry.space_group_name_H-M   'P 1'
#
loop_
_entity.id
_entity.type
_entity.pdbx_description
1 polymer ?
#
loop_
_entity_poly.entity_id
_entity_poly.type
_entity_poly.pdbx_seq_one_letter_code
_entity_poly.pdbx_strand_id
1 'polypeptide(L)'
;MKGAAAYACLVSLCAATFVFIDHDIVDRYYNGASDASKTANDTRNRASQKKLLSSSDSSGMVTKDVIDATAAPVTEKLSSDVKRKSKRKMHFGEDMMDVQAAAVPANPHTNVKRMSKRKAAGGYNYHDNAVFITHYHKTGYVLSRELMFLLQEIEVDVHRPDLKRKFQKHIQHEVSGVDEETGERFAFDQIGNWARSAFSTRKHSRKTQCPFPLSRNRNSPVLITEGFCLRDSTIYVQESPDLYCSDDDILYGLGSSHKGGTKIIHFVRNPYDMVLSNYFYHAQDPTPEKWVHRDDPCEHFYDDGDSLASHILPTLASELNMSLDWLSNQVDEIGSMCRDLFRSKRSLIDATFYDHLLELDKYDGLRLASAQMIAASGMSNGYFAGGDILRMANNLVRFKQLKEATEQDDKIEVYTVTMGDFIRDMANSTYNFLNFVFGEDDTTIPKEKLWEAAKSQEEKYGRKKDRAHVTQTNEEDQRIRSMLKDMLRVDPHLSFILNMTEDLVNNALAS
;
A
#
# COMPACT_ATOMS: atom_id res chain seq x y z
N MET A 1 -30.01 55.07 -24.14
CA MET A 1 -28.76 54.62 -23.48
C MET A 1 -29.11 53.90 -22.18
N LYS A 2 -29.43 52.61 -22.30
CA LYS A 2 -29.63 51.66 -21.18
C LYS A 2 -29.18 50.30 -21.72
N GLY A 3 -28.26 49.63 -21.04
CA GLY A 3 -27.83 48.28 -21.39
C GLY A 3 -26.32 48.10 -21.35
N ALA A 4 -25.74 48.06 -20.15
CA ALA A 4 -24.40 47.49 -19.89
C ALA A 4 -24.18 47.39 -18.37
N ALA A 5 -24.95 46.55 -17.67
CA ALA A 5 -24.72 46.29 -16.24
C ALA A 5 -25.27 44.92 -15.76
N ALA A 6 -25.36 43.93 -16.65
CA ALA A 6 -25.93 42.62 -16.32
C ALA A 6 -25.12 41.42 -16.87
N TYR A 7 -23.81 41.59 -17.09
CA TYR A 7 -22.94 40.52 -17.61
C TYR A 7 -21.73 40.18 -16.73
N ALA A 8 -21.69 40.67 -15.49
CA ALA A 8 -20.58 40.42 -14.56
C ALA A 8 -20.94 39.59 -13.32
N CYS A 9 -22.15 38.99 -13.26
CA CYS A 9 -22.61 38.26 -12.07
C CYS A 9 -23.16 36.84 -12.37
N LEU A 10 -22.74 36.24 -13.49
CA LEU A 10 -23.19 34.90 -13.93
C LEU A 10 -22.05 33.90 -14.16
N VAL A 11 -20.81 34.24 -13.80
CA VAL A 11 -19.65 33.32 -13.89
C VAL A 11 -19.20 32.78 -12.52
N SER A 12 -19.84 33.18 -11.40
CA SER A 12 -19.38 32.82 -10.04
C SER A 12 -20.32 31.89 -9.26
N LEU A 13 -21.22 31.15 -9.92
CA LEU A 13 -22.29 30.40 -9.24
C LEU A 13 -22.59 29.02 -9.88
N CYS A 14 -21.55 28.28 -10.28
CA CYS A 14 -21.70 26.89 -10.78
C CYS A 14 -20.68 25.88 -10.20
N ALA A 15 -20.09 26.13 -9.04
CA ALA A 15 -19.19 25.18 -8.39
C ALA A 15 -19.66 24.86 -6.95
N ALA A 16 -20.74 24.08 -6.81
CA ALA A 16 -21.13 23.52 -5.52
C ALA A 16 -22.15 22.38 -5.66
N THR A 17 -21.74 21.19 -6.14
CA THR A 17 -22.62 20.02 -6.11
C THR A 17 -21.87 18.67 -6.04
N PHE A 18 -21.86 18.11 -4.82
CA PHE A 18 -21.79 16.70 -4.39
C PHE A 18 -20.62 15.78 -4.79
N VAL A 19 -19.66 15.70 -3.87
CA VAL A 19 -18.80 14.54 -3.62
C VAL A 19 -19.52 13.59 -2.65
N PHE A 20 -19.62 12.30 -2.99
CA PHE A 20 -19.91 11.25 -2.01
C PHE A 20 -18.98 10.05 -2.24
N ILE A 21 -17.79 10.17 -1.66
CA ILE A 21 -17.14 9.05 -0.98
C ILE A 21 -17.41 9.31 0.51
N ASP A 22 -17.62 8.26 1.30
CA ASP A 22 -17.80 8.40 2.75
C ASP A 22 -16.49 8.91 3.40
N HIS A 23 -16.31 10.24 3.37
CA HIS A 23 -15.11 10.96 3.83
C HIS A 23 -14.83 10.71 5.32
N ASP A 24 -15.88 10.45 6.09
CA ASP A 24 -15.81 10.16 7.52
C ASP A 24 -15.03 8.88 7.82
N ILE A 25 -15.00 7.96 6.85
CA ILE A 25 -14.23 6.72 6.96
C ILE A 25 -12.76 7.03 6.63
N VAL A 26 -12.45 7.65 5.47
CA VAL A 26 -11.08 8.04 5.01
C VAL A 26 -10.32 8.86 6.07
N ASP A 27 -10.98 9.83 6.71
CA ASP A 27 -10.36 10.70 7.71
C ASP A 27 -10.07 10.04 9.06
N ARG A 28 -10.90 9.09 9.51
CA ARG A 28 -10.63 8.36 10.77
C ARG A 28 -9.43 7.43 10.65
N TYR A 29 -9.09 6.99 9.44
CA TYR A 29 -8.02 6.04 9.18
C TYR A 29 -6.62 6.64 9.32
N TYR A 30 -6.36 7.74 8.63
CA TYR A 30 -5.00 8.29 8.59
C TYR A 30 -4.62 9.09 9.84
N ASN A 31 -5.59 9.67 10.55
CA ASN A 31 -5.32 10.39 11.78
C ASN A 31 -4.94 9.42 12.93
N GLY A 32 -5.51 8.21 12.97
CA GLY A 32 -5.20 7.21 14.00
C GLY A 32 -3.77 6.66 13.97
N ALA A 33 -3.16 6.53 12.77
CA ALA A 33 -1.77 6.10 12.63
C ALA A 33 -0.77 7.25 12.84
N SER A 34 -1.12 8.46 12.40
CA SER A 34 -0.33 9.69 12.60
C SER A 34 -0.18 10.05 14.08
N ASP A 35 -1.26 9.94 14.87
CA ASP A 35 -1.24 10.36 16.28
C ASP A 35 -0.36 9.45 17.16
N ALA A 36 -0.28 8.16 16.85
CA ALA A 36 0.60 7.21 17.52
C ALA A 36 2.09 7.42 17.16
N SER A 37 2.38 7.85 15.93
CA SER A 37 3.74 8.16 15.47
C SER A 37 4.23 9.52 16.01
N LYS A 38 3.36 10.55 16.00
CA LYS A 38 3.65 11.86 16.58
C LYS A 38 3.90 11.79 18.09
N THR A 39 3.08 11.08 18.85
CA THR A 39 3.33 10.91 20.30
C THR A 39 4.63 10.16 20.59
N ALA A 40 5.02 9.19 19.76
CA ALA A 40 6.29 8.48 19.90
C ALA A 40 7.51 9.39 19.62
N ASN A 41 7.44 10.22 18.58
CA ASN A 41 8.52 11.17 18.22
C ASN A 41 8.62 12.34 19.20
N ASP A 42 7.50 12.90 19.68
CA ASP A 42 7.50 13.96 20.70
C ASP A 42 8.04 13.48 22.04
N THR A 43 7.76 12.21 22.40
CA THR A 43 8.33 11.60 23.61
C THR A 43 9.84 11.37 23.47
N ARG A 44 10.32 11.04 22.26
CA ARG A 44 11.75 10.84 21.95
C ARG A 44 12.53 12.16 21.92
N ASN A 45 11.93 13.22 21.40
CA ASN A 45 12.51 14.56 21.37
C ASN A 45 12.53 15.22 22.76
N ARG A 46 11.49 15.01 23.59
CA ARG A 46 11.51 15.44 25.00
C ARG A 46 12.55 14.68 25.84
N ALA A 47 12.75 13.38 25.58
CA ALA A 47 13.80 12.60 26.25
C ALA A 47 15.22 13.04 25.84
N SER A 48 15.40 13.50 24.60
CA SER A 48 16.68 13.97 24.07
C SER A 48 17.01 15.39 24.55
N GLN A 49 16.03 16.30 24.64
CA GLN A 49 16.22 17.63 25.22
C GLN A 49 16.47 17.60 26.73
N LYS A 50 15.89 16.65 27.47
CA LYS A 50 16.18 16.49 28.92
C LYS A 50 17.59 15.97 29.22
N LYS A 51 18.30 15.45 28.21
CA LYS A 51 19.67 14.93 28.33
C LYS A 51 20.75 15.95 27.89
N LEU A 52 20.35 17.10 27.34
CA LEU A 52 21.23 18.16 26.86
C LEU A 52 21.20 19.44 27.72
N LEU A 53 20.44 19.47 28.82
CA LEU A 53 20.33 20.62 29.74
C LEU A 53 21.01 20.40 31.09
N SER A 54 22.02 19.52 31.17
CA SER A 54 22.85 19.37 32.38
C SER A 54 24.35 19.44 32.05
N SER A 55 24.81 20.56 31.53
CA SER A 55 26.21 20.98 31.63
C SER A 55 26.36 22.44 31.21
N SER A 56 26.24 23.34 32.16
CA SER A 56 26.72 24.71 32.04
C SER A 56 27.48 25.03 33.31
N ASP A 57 28.80 25.16 33.22
CA ASP A 57 29.54 26.22 33.91
C ASP A 57 31.01 26.30 33.49
N SER A 58 31.45 27.56 33.41
CA SER A 58 32.82 28.10 33.46
C SER A 58 33.66 28.29 32.18
N SER A 59 33.63 29.55 31.71
CA SER A 59 34.74 30.53 31.65
C SER A 59 35.99 30.28 30.79
N GLY A 60 36.30 31.27 29.92
CA GLY A 60 37.68 31.62 29.56
C GLY A 60 37.88 32.25 28.18
N MET A 61 37.94 33.59 28.12
CA MET A 61 38.53 34.36 27.00
C MET A 61 40.05 34.09 26.92
N VAL A 62 40.64 33.98 25.73
CA VAL A 62 41.89 34.66 25.25
C VAL A 62 42.03 34.45 23.72
N THR A 63 42.67 35.43 23.09
CA THR A 63 42.83 35.80 21.67
C THR A 63 43.86 35.03 20.83
N LYS A 64 43.62 35.07 19.50
CA LYS A 64 44.55 35.33 18.36
C LYS A 64 45.52 34.26 17.79
N ASP A 65 45.44 34.20 16.46
CA ASP A 65 46.46 34.06 15.39
C ASP A 65 47.00 32.68 14.91
N VAL A 66 46.63 32.40 13.63
CA VAL A 66 47.41 31.97 12.43
C VAL A 66 48.54 30.91 12.57
N ILE A 67 48.46 29.81 11.79
CA ILE A 67 49.39 29.36 10.71
C ILE A 67 49.09 27.89 10.29
N ASP A 68 49.29 27.66 8.99
CA ASP A 68 49.18 26.48 8.12
C ASP A 68 49.85 25.13 8.52
N ALA A 69 49.36 24.11 7.80
CA ALA A 69 50.09 23.00 7.14
C ALA A 69 50.27 21.64 7.84
N THR A 70 49.54 20.67 7.25
CA THR A 70 49.98 19.35 6.72
C THR A 70 50.43 18.19 7.63
N ALA A 71 50.04 17.01 7.12
CA ALA A 71 50.64 15.68 7.21
C ALA A 71 50.09 14.67 8.23
N ALA A 72 49.92 13.46 7.70
CA ALA A 72 49.19 12.31 8.20
C ALA A 72 50.09 11.34 9.01
N PRO A 73 49.77 10.03 9.10
CA PRO A 73 49.13 9.41 10.26
C PRO A 73 50.09 8.52 11.07
N VAL A 74 49.83 8.35 12.36
CA VAL A 74 50.51 7.34 13.19
C VAL A 74 49.48 6.45 13.87
N THR A 75 49.60 5.16 13.58
CA THR A 75 48.98 4.02 14.24
C THR A 75 49.48 3.85 15.67
N GLU A 76 48.61 3.60 16.64
CA GLU A 76 48.95 2.72 17.76
C GLU A 76 47.73 2.07 18.43
N LYS A 77 47.84 0.76 18.66
CA LYS A 77 46.95 -0.08 19.46
C LYS A 77 47.24 0.13 20.94
N LEU A 78 46.22 0.05 21.81
CA LEU A 78 46.20 -0.54 23.17
C LEU A 78 44.78 -0.33 23.73
N SER A 79 43.96 -1.38 23.89
CA SER A 79 43.82 -2.21 25.09
C SER A 79 43.44 -1.43 26.35
N SER A 80 42.20 -1.57 26.83
CA SER A 80 41.93 -2.26 28.11
C SER A 80 40.46 -2.14 28.54
N ASP A 81 39.91 -3.31 28.86
CA ASP A 81 38.80 -3.63 29.77
C ASP A 81 38.26 -2.56 30.72
N VAL A 82 36.92 -2.42 30.76
CA VAL A 82 36.20 -2.06 31.99
C VAL A 82 34.96 -2.96 32.14
N LYS A 83 35.06 -3.96 33.00
CA LYS A 83 33.92 -4.70 33.58
C LYS A 83 33.24 -3.84 34.65
N ARG A 84 31.94 -3.59 34.53
CA ARG A 84 31.10 -3.11 35.66
C ARG A 84 29.93 -4.06 35.91
N LYS A 85 30.05 -4.80 37.02
CA LYS A 85 28.98 -5.53 37.71
C LYS A 85 28.05 -4.51 38.39
N SER A 86 26.74 -4.72 38.31
CA SER A 86 25.79 -4.23 39.33
C SER A 86 24.76 -5.31 39.59
N LYS A 87 24.89 -5.97 40.76
CA LYS A 87 23.86 -6.81 41.37
C LYS A 87 23.07 -5.91 42.32
N ARG A 88 21.74 -5.87 42.19
CA ARG A 88 20.85 -5.44 43.27
C ARG A 88 19.87 -6.56 43.60
N LYS A 89 20.08 -7.12 44.79
CA LYS A 89 19.20 -8.01 45.54
C LYS A 89 18.20 -7.12 46.29
N MET A 90 16.92 -7.42 46.24
CA MET A 90 15.95 -6.97 47.25
C MET A 90 15.09 -8.17 47.66
N HIS A 91 14.92 -8.30 48.97
CA HIS A 91 14.19 -9.35 49.67
C HIS A 91 13.41 -8.69 50.82
N PHE A 92 12.37 -9.41 51.27
CA PHE A 92 11.38 -9.12 52.33
C PHE A 92 10.17 -8.26 51.90
N GLY A 93 8.93 -8.61 52.25
CA GLY A 93 8.46 -9.61 53.22
C GLY A 93 7.03 -10.10 52.93
N GLU A 94 6.74 -11.25 53.53
CA GLU A 94 5.42 -11.86 53.69
C GLU A 94 4.63 -11.08 54.75
N ASP A 95 3.31 -10.96 54.56
CA ASP A 95 2.35 -10.96 55.67
C ASP A 95 1.02 -11.53 55.21
N MET A 96 0.54 -12.49 55.99
CA MET A 96 -0.74 -13.20 55.91
C MET A 96 -1.91 -12.29 56.26
N MET A 97 -3.06 -12.45 55.59
CA MET A 97 -4.36 -12.50 56.26
C MET A 97 -5.34 -13.40 55.49
N ASP A 98 -5.95 -14.33 56.24
CA ASP A 98 -7.06 -15.20 55.87
C ASP A 98 -8.36 -14.42 55.72
N VAL A 99 -9.08 -14.63 54.61
CA VAL A 99 -10.52 -14.38 54.52
C VAL A 99 -11.18 -15.52 53.75
N GLN A 100 -12.09 -16.21 54.42
CA GLN A 100 -12.99 -17.22 53.85
C GLN A 100 -14.18 -16.59 53.11
N ALA A 101 -14.70 -17.39 52.16
CA ALA A 101 -16.05 -17.39 51.58
C ALA A 101 -16.34 -16.46 50.37
N ALA A 102 -16.45 -17.06 49.19
CA ALA A 102 -17.73 -17.36 48.53
C ALA A 102 -17.47 -18.07 47.19
N ALA A 103 -18.24 -19.13 46.91
CA ALA A 103 -18.15 -19.88 45.66
C ALA A 103 -18.63 -19.01 44.48
N VAL A 104 -17.69 -18.66 43.60
CA VAL A 104 -17.96 -18.00 42.30
C VAL A 104 -18.21 -19.10 41.26
N PRO A 105 -19.27 -19.00 40.42
CA PRO A 105 -19.55 -20.00 39.39
C PRO A 105 -18.40 -20.08 38.39
N ALA A 106 -18.11 -21.30 37.96
CA ALA A 106 -17.01 -21.66 37.08
C ALA A 106 -16.94 -20.77 35.82
N ASN A 107 -15.78 -20.18 35.63
CA ASN A 107 -15.36 -19.33 34.52
C ASN A 107 -15.32 -20.14 33.20
N PRO A 108 -15.84 -19.67 32.05
CA PRO A 108 -15.94 -20.42 30.79
C PRO A 108 -14.60 -20.64 30.04
N HIS A 109 -13.46 -20.55 30.73
CA HIS A 109 -12.13 -20.71 30.13
C HIS A 109 -11.73 -22.16 29.77
N THR A 110 -12.62 -23.14 29.93
CA THR A 110 -12.35 -24.54 29.57
C THR A 110 -12.49 -24.84 28.08
N ASN A 111 -13.01 -23.92 27.25
CA ASN A 111 -13.17 -24.15 25.81
C ASN A 111 -11.89 -23.98 24.98
N VAL A 112 -10.90 -23.23 25.46
CA VAL A 112 -9.64 -23.00 24.72
C VAL A 112 -8.82 -24.29 24.58
N LYS A 113 -8.83 -25.16 25.60
CA LYS A 113 -8.12 -26.45 25.54
C LYS A 113 -8.79 -27.46 24.61
N ARG A 114 -10.12 -27.40 24.44
CA ARG A 114 -10.88 -28.33 23.59
C ARG A 114 -10.71 -28.03 22.10
N MET A 115 -10.52 -26.76 21.73
CA MET A 115 -10.17 -26.37 20.36
C MET A 115 -8.75 -26.81 19.95
N SER A 116 -7.79 -26.84 20.88
CA SER A 116 -6.40 -27.22 20.54
C SER A 116 -6.25 -28.69 20.12
N LYS A 117 -7.11 -29.59 20.61
CA LYS A 117 -7.05 -31.03 20.27
C LYS A 117 -7.73 -31.39 18.95
N ARG A 118 -8.67 -30.57 18.44
CA ARG A 118 -9.31 -30.80 17.13
C ARG A 118 -8.46 -30.32 15.95
N LYS A 119 -7.58 -29.32 16.16
CA LYS A 119 -6.61 -28.87 15.14
C LYS A 119 -5.62 -29.94 14.66
N ALA A 120 -5.43 -31.03 15.41
CA ALA A 120 -4.50 -32.11 15.05
C ALA A 120 -5.11 -33.20 14.15
N ALA A 121 -6.44 -33.18 13.92
CA ALA A 121 -7.12 -34.10 13.02
C ALA A 121 -7.46 -33.35 11.72
N GLY A 122 -6.46 -33.22 10.83
CA GLY A 122 -6.56 -32.74 9.44
C GLY A 122 -7.80 -31.90 9.13
N GLY A 123 -7.80 -30.63 9.57
CA GLY A 123 -8.92 -29.72 9.30
C GLY A 123 -9.18 -29.65 7.80
N TYR A 124 -10.41 -29.90 7.40
CA TYR A 124 -10.87 -29.69 6.04
C TYR A 124 -10.74 -28.19 5.73
N ASN A 125 -9.67 -27.82 5.05
CA ASN A 125 -9.57 -26.51 4.40
C ASN A 125 -10.20 -26.67 3.02
N TYR A 126 -11.20 -25.84 2.70
CA TYR A 126 -11.82 -25.84 1.37
C TYR A 126 -10.86 -25.35 0.28
N HIS A 127 -9.90 -24.50 0.66
CA HIS A 127 -8.90 -23.95 -0.25
C HIS A 127 -7.49 -24.26 0.25
N ASP A 128 -6.71 -24.93 -0.59
CA ASP A 128 -5.30 -25.23 -0.31
C ASP A 128 -4.36 -24.08 -0.75
N ASN A 129 -4.90 -23.00 -1.32
CA ASN A 129 -4.14 -21.85 -1.82
C ASN A 129 -4.40 -20.57 -1.00
N ALA A 130 -3.46 -19.63 -1.08
CA ALA A 130 -3.70 -18.24 -0.71
C ALA A 130 -4.16 -17.43 -1.94
N VAL A 131 -4.84 -16.31 -1.69
CA VAL A 131 -5.24 -15.34 -2.73
C VAL A 131 -4.60 -14.00 -2.41
N PHE A 132 -3.78 -13.48 -3.32
CA PHE A 132 -3.07 -12.21 -3.16
C PHE A 132 -3.53 -11.20 -4.20
N ILE A 133 -4.35 -10.24 -3.79
CA ILE A 133 -4.85 -9.17 -4.65
C ILE A 133 -3.96 -7.94 -4.48
N THR A 134 -3.35 -7.49 -5.57
CA THR A 134 -2.51 -6.29 -5.58
C THR A 134 -3.00 -5.26 -6.59
N HIS A 135 -2.87 -3.99 -6.24
CA HIS A 135 -3.30 -2.84 -7.04
C HIS A 135 -2.46 -1.62 -6.70
N TYR A 136 -2.63 -0.49 -7.39
CA TYR A 136 -1.84 0.72 -7.13
C TYR A 136 -2.71 1.94 -6.85
N HIS A 137 -2.11 3.07 -6.48
CA HIS A 137 -2.87 4.28 -6.27
C HIS A 137 -3.65 4.66 -7.53
N LYS A 138 -4.92 5.06 -7.36
CA LYS A 138 -5.90 5.27 -8.44
C LYS A 138 -6.07 4.06 -9.39
N THR A 139 -5.77 2.86 -8.90
CA THR A 139 -5.99 1.58 -9.59
C THR A 139 -6.73 0.64 -8.67
N GLY A 140 -7.99 0.34 -8.94
CA GLY A 140 -8.65 -0.83 -8.35
C GLY A 140 -8.88 -0.90 -6.84
N TYR A 141 -8.56 0.13 -6.05
CA TYR A 141 -8.76 0.10 -4.58
C TYR A 141 -10.19 -0.28 -4.16
N VAL A 142 -11.19 0.42 -4.69
CA VAL A 142 -12.60 0.13 -4.38
C VAL A 142 -13.02 -1.23 -4.95
N LEU A 143 -12.57 -1.54 -6.17
CA LEU A 143 -12.93 -2.76 -6.88
C LEU A 143 -12.38 -4.02 -6.20
N SER A 144 -11.09 -4.05 -5.88
CA SER A 144 -10.43 -5.18 -5.21
C SER A 144 -11.13 -5.56 -3.90
N ARG A 145 -11.63 -4.56 -3.16
CA ARG A 145 -12.46 -4.79 -1.96
C ARG A 145 -13.82 -5.39 -2.28
N GLU A 146 -14.52 -4.85 -3.28
CA GLU A 146 -15.81 -5.39 -3.69
C GLU A 146 -15.68 -6.84 -4.16
N LEU A 147 -14.62 -7.17 -4.88
CA LEU A 147 -14.32 -8.53 -5.33
C LEU A 147 -13.95 -9.47 -4.19
N MET A 148 -13.14 -9.02 -3.24
CA MET A 148 -12.86 -9.79 -2.01
C MET A 148 -14.15 -10.11 -1.25
N PHE A 149 -15.06 -9.14 -1.08
CA PHE A 149 -16.34 -9.40 -0.43
C PHE A 149 -17.22 -10.34 -1.25
N LEU A 150 -17.19 -10.22 -2.58
CA LEU A 150 -17.93 -11.12 -3.48
C LEU A 150 -17.48 -12.58 -3.32
N LEU A 151 -16.17 -12.83 -3.22
CA LEU A 151 -15.63 -14.17 -2.96
C LEU A 151 -16.24 -14.78 -1.70
N GLN A 152 -16.19 -14.04 -0.60
CA GLN A 152 -16.73 -14.50 0.68
C GLN A 152 -18.25 -14.72 0.64
N GLU A 153 -18.98 -13.83 -0.02
CA GLU A 153 -20.44 -13.97 -0.17
C GLU A 153 -20.81 -15.25 -0.93
N ILE A 154 -20.05 -15.61 -1.97
CA ILE A 154 -20.27 -16.86 -2.73
C ILE A 154 -19.99 -18.08 -1.85
N GLU A 155 -18.86 -18.13 -1.15
CA GLU A 155 -18.52 -19.24 -0.27
C GLU A 155 -19.56 -19.45 0.84
N VAL A 156 -19.99 -18.36 1.48
CA VAL A 156 -21.04 -18.41 2.51
C VAL A 156 -22.35 -18.91 1.92
N ASP A 157 -22.73 -18.46 0.73
CA ASP A 157 -23.98 -18.90 0.10
C ASP A 157 -23.97 -20.39 -0.26
N VAL A 158 -22.83 -20.90 -0.73
CA VAL A 158 -22.69 -22.30 -1.15
C VAL A 158 -22.53 -23.24 0.04
N HIS A 159 -21.63 -22.93 0.97
CA HIS A 159 -21.29 -23.85 2.06
C HIS A 159 -22.15 -23.67 3.31
N ARG A 160 -22.56 -22.42 3.62
CA ARG A 160 -23.26 -22.07 4.87
C ARG A 160 -24.40 -21.08 4.65
N PRO A 161 -25.42 -21.44 3.84
CA PRO A 161 -26.55 -20.56 3.55
C PRO A 161 -27.32 -20.16 4.82
N ASP A 162 -27.25 -20.95 5.89
CA ASP A 162 -27.78 -20.63 7.22
C ASP A 162 -27.13 -19.39 7.84
N LEU A 163 -25.83 -19.16 7.56
CA LEU A 163 -25.06 -18.02 8.07
C LEU A 163 -25.16 -16.77 7.17
N LYS A 164 -25.71 -16.87 5.96
CA LYS A 164 -25.78 -15.77 4.98
C LYS A 164 -26.28 -14.45 5.57
N ARG A 165 -27.38 -14.48 6.33
CA ARG A 165 -27.96 -13.29 6.97
C ARG A 165 -27.08 -12.71 8.08
N LYS A 166 -26.34 -13.55 8.81
CA LYS A 166 -25.40 -13.11 9.84
C LYS A 166 -24.19 -12.46 9.18
N PHE A 167 -23.65 -13.10 8.13
CA PHE A 167 -22.50 -12.63 7.38
C PHE A 167 -22.77 -11.27 6.73
N GLN A 168 -23.89 -11.11 6.01
CA GLN A 168 -24.29 -9.84 5.37
C GLN A 168 -24.35 -8.64 6.33
N LYS A 169 -24.62 -8.88 7.62
CA LYS A 169 -24.62 -7.81 8.64
C LYS A 169 -23.22 -7.44 9.16
N HIS A 170 -22.25 -8.34 9.02
CA HIS A 170 -20.92 -8.24 9.64
C HIS A 170 -19.77 -8.02 8.66
N ILE A 171 -20.03 -7.93 7.34
CA ILE A 171 -19.03 -7.70 6.28
C ILE A 171 -18.12 -6.48 6.55
N GLN A 172 -18.50 -5.58 7.46
CA GLN A 172 -17.71 -4.42 7.84
C GLN A 172 -16.51 -4.72 8.78
N HIS A 173 -16.44 -5.90 9.40
CA HIS A 173 -15.37 -6.26 10.36
C HIS A 173 -14.71 -7.60 10.00
N GLU A 174 -13.51 -7.88 10.52
CA GLU A 174 -12.76 -9.11 10.22
C GLU A 174 -13.64 -10.34 10.42
N VAL A 175 -14.03 -10.98 9.32
CA VAL A 175 -14.83 -12.20 9.39
C VAL A 175 -13.89 -13.39 9.33
N SER A 176 -13.90 -14.18 10.40
CA SER A 176 -13.27 -15.49 10.42
C SER A 176 -14.01 -16.38 9.44
N GLY A 177 -13.29 -17.03 8.51
CA GLY A 177 -13.85 -18.05 7.63
C GLY A 177 -14.12 -19.37 8.37
N VAL A 178 -14.08 -19.36 9.71
CA VAL A 178 -14.23 -20.51 10.59
C VAL A 178 -15.49 -20.36 11.42
N ASP A 179 -16.34 -21.39 11.41
CA ASP A 179 -17.49 -21.48 12.30
C ASP A 179 -16.99 -21.68 13.74
N GLU A 180 -17.37 -20.76 14.63
CA GLU A 180 -16.90 -20.75 16.02
C GLU A 180 -17.41 -21.95 16.84
N GLU A 181 -18.57 -22.51 16.48
CA GLU A 181 -19.18 -23.65 17.18
C GLU A 181 -18.56 -24.97 16.73
N THR A 182 -18.40 -25.16 15.42
CA THR A 182 -17.91 -26.43 14.85
C THR A 182 -16.38 -26.45 14.76
N GLY A 183 -15.75 -25.29 14.58
CA GLY A 183 -14.34 -25.13 14.24
C GLY A 183 -14.04 -25.42 12.76
N GLU A 184 -15.07 -25.62 11.94
CA GLU A 184 -14.96 -25.89 10.51
C GLU A 184 -14.67 -24.58 9.76
N ARG A 185 -13.62 -24.58 8.94
CA ARG A 185 -13.37 -23.51 7.99
C ARG A 185 -14.36 -23.70 6.84
N PHE A 186 -15.16 -22.70 6.48
CA PHE A 186 -16.14 -22.74 5.39
C PHE A 186 -15.96 -21.62 4.36
N ALA A 187 -15.01 -20.70 4.61
CA ALA A 187 -14.66 -19.61 3.71
C ALA A 187 -13.18 -19.23 3.86
N PHE A 188 -12.66 -18.41 2.95
CA PHE A 188 -11.37 -17.75 3.13
C PHE A 188 -11.35 -16.93 4.42
N ASP A 189 -10.30 -17.09 5.24
CA ASP A 189 -9.96 -16.10 6.26
C ASP A 189 -9.64 -14.77 5.58
N GLN A 190 -10.05 -13.70 6.24
CA GLN A 190 -9.66 -12.37 5.83
C GLN A 190 -8.50 -11.88 6.70
N ILE A 191 -7.33 -11.73 6.08
CA ILE A 191 -6.23 -10.99 6.69
C ILE A 191 -6.04 -9.73 5.86
N GLY A 192 -6.58 -8.65 6.41
CA GLY A 192 -6.63 -7.38 5.72
C GLY A 192 -8.05 -6.86 5.69
N ASN A 193 -8.34 -5.82 6.47
CA ASN A 193 -9.55 -5.01 6.28
C ASN A 193 -9.11 -3.68 5.66
N TRP A 194 -10.03 -2.73 5.55
CA TRP A 194 -9.77 -1.39 5.04
C TRP A 194 -8.53 -0.69 5.66
N ALA A 195 -8.04 -1.19 6.81
CA ALA A 195 -6.89 -0.70 7.56
C ALA A 195 -5.67 -1.65 7.64
N ARG A 196 -5.72 -2.83 7.00
CA ARG A 196 -4.68 -3.85 7.13
C ARG A 196 -4.27 -4.34 5.75
N SER A 197 -3.04 -4.02 5.39
CA SER A 197 -2.33 -4.52 4.22
C SER A 197 -1.79 -5.93 4.50
N ALA A 198 -1.45 -6.72 3.48
CA ALA A 198 -0.88 -8.06 3.67
C ALA A 198 0.40 -8.02 4.53
N PHE A 199 1.18 -6.96 4.32
CA PHE A 199 2.37 -6.60 5.08
C PHE A 199 2.42 -5.07 5.26
N SER A 200 3.44 -4.57 5.95
CA SER A 200 3.57 -3.13 6.20
C SER A 200 3.75 -2.37 4.88
N THR A 201 2.82 -1.46 4.56
CA THR A 201 2.88 -0.63 3.35
C THR A 201 4.11 0.27 3.36
N ARG A 202 4.85 0.28 2.25
CA ARG A 202 6.09 1.06 2.03
C ARG A 202 7.19 0.83 3.05
N LYS A 203 7.29 -0.38 3.57
CA LYS A 203 8.29 -0.73 4.57
C LYS A 203 8.91 -2.07 4.27
N HIS A 204 10.22 -2.06 4.11
CA HIS A 204 11.03 -3.24 3.88
C HIS A 204 12.23 -3.29 4.82
N SER A 205 12.70 -4.51 5.06
CA SER A 205 13.89 -4.78 5.87
C SER A 205 15.14 -4.28 5.16
N ARG A 206 15.95 -3.43 5.81
CA ARG A 206 17.25 -3.01 5.25
C ARG A 206 18.18 -4.16 4.90
N LYS A 207 18.06 -5.29 5.62
CA LYS A 207 18.96 -6.44 5.46
C LYS A 207 18.54 -7.34 4.30
N THR A 208 17.25 -7.66 4.23
CA THR A 208 16.73 -8.63 3.27
C THR A 208 16.03 -7.98 2.09
N GLN A 209 15.70 -6.69 2.20
CA GLN A 209 14.88 -5.93 1.26
C GLN A 209 13.44 -6.45 1.14
N CYS A 210 13.03 -7.43 1.96
CA CYS A 210 11.68 -7.96 1.94
C CYS A 210 10.71 -7.05 2.72
N PRO A 211 9.42 -7.03 2.33
CA PRO A 211 8.37 -6.40 3.11
C PRO A 211 8.38 -6.82 4.59
N PHE A 212 8.18 -5.85 5.48
CA PHE A 212 8.05 -6.17 6.91
C PHE A 212 6.71 -6.87 7.18
N PRO A 213 6.71 -8.03 7.89
CA PRO A 213 5.47 -8.66 8.31
C PRO A 213 4.67 -7.67 9.17
N LEU A 214 3.33 -7.76 9.12
CA LEU A 214 2.49 -7.02 10.06
C LEU A 214 2.87 -7.45 11.48
N SER A 215 3.45 -6.53 12.26
CA SER A 215 3.83 -6.78 13.65
C SER A 215 2.60 -7.13 14.49
N ARG A 216 2.25 -8.43 14.57
CA ARG A 216 1.22 -8.90 15.48
C ARG A 216 1.79 -8.97 16.89
N ASN A 217 1.41 -7.95 17.67
CA ASN A 217 1.45 -7.91 19.13
C ASN A 217 2.85 -7.64 19.74
N ARG A 218 3.02 -6.45 20.33
CA ARG A 218 4.25 -6.03 21.06
C ARG A 218 4.61 -6.98 22.23
N ASN A 219 3.67 -7.82 22.66
CA ASN A 219 3.82 -8.73 23.78
C ASN A 219 4.11 -10.19 23.36
N SER A 220 4.25 -10.49 22.07
CA SER A 220 4.69 -11.83 21.65
C SER A 220 6.22 -11.86 21.61
N PRO A 221 6.89 -12.58 22.52
CA PRO A 221 8.35 -12.68 22.55
C PRO A 221 8.90 -13.67 21.51
N VAL A 222 8.04 -14.13 20.59
CA VAL A 222 8.50 -14.88 19.43
C VAL A 222 9.22 -13.87 18.56
N LEU A 223 10.55 -13.93 18.60
CA LEU A 223 11.44 -13.47 17.54
C LEU A 223 11.02 -14.19 16.27
N ILE A 224 9.96 -13.67 15.67
CA ILE A 224 9.58 -13.90 14.30
C ILE A 224 10.77 -13.33 13.52
N THR A 225 11.75 -14.18 13.26
CA THR A 225 12.76 -14.01 12.21
C THR A 225 12.11 -14.13 10.82
N GLU A 226 10.77 -14.04 10.75
CA GLU A 226 9.90 -14.45 9.65
C GLU A 226 9.76 -13.28 8.65
N GLY A 227 10.03 -13.58 7.39
CA GLY A 227 9.62 -12.73 6.29
C GLY A 227 8.10 -12.61 6.18
N PHE A 228 7.63 -11.79 5.25
CA PHE A 228 6.22 -11.81 4.87
C PHE A 228 5.87 -13.22 4.37
N CYS A 229 4.88 -13.86 4.97
CA CYS A 229 4.44 -15.21 4.63
C CYS A 229 2.92 -15.20 4.54
N LEU A 230 2.38 -15.59 3.39
CA LEU A 230 0.95 -15.75 3.22
C LEU A 230 0.48 -16.99 4.00
N ARG A 231 -0.83 -17.22 4.04
CA ARG A 231 -1.46 -18.34 4.75
C ARG A 231 -2.46 -19.01 3.82
N ASP A 232 -2.52 -20.34 3.88
CA ASP A 232 -3.54 -21.11 3.18
C ASP A 232 -4.94 -20.60 3.53
N SER A 233 -5.85 -20.72 2.57
CA SER A 233 -7.25 -20.32 2.73
C SER A 233 -7.40 -18.88 3.25
N THR A 234 -6.52 -17.96 2.83
CA THR A 234 -6.59 -16.54 3.22
C THR A 234 -6.55 -15.63 2.00
N ILE A 235 -7.41 -14.60 1.99
CA ILE A 235 -7.36 -13.52 1.01
C ILE A 235 -6.59 -12.34 1.59
N TYR A 236 -5.64 -11.83 0.81
CA TYR A 236 -4.78 -10.69 1.11
C TYR A 236 -5.01 -9.60 0.07
N VAL A 237 -5.11 -8.34 0.53
CA VAL A 237 -5.18 -7.17 -0.36
C VAL A 237 -4.03 -6.23 -0.02
N GLN A 238 -3.27 -5.82 -1.04
CA GLN A 238 -2.12 -4.95 -0.87
C GLN A 238 -2.12 -3.85 -1.93
N GLU A 239 -1.99 -2.60 -1.48
CA GLU A 239 -1.68 -1.48 -2.36
C GLU A 239 -0.16 -1.44 -2.57
N SER A 240 0.24 -1.45 -3.84
CA SER A 240 1.58 -1.20 -4.36
C SER A 240 2.68 -1.88 -3.55
N PRO A 241 2.77 -3.22 -3.56
CA PRO A 241 3.74 -3.95 -2.75
C PRO A 241 5.18 -3.64 -3.15
N ASP A 242 6.06 -3.59 -2.14
CA ASP A 242 7.50 -3.37 -2.28
C ASP A 242 8.24 -4.72 -2.33
N LEU A 243 8.20 -5.38 -3.48
CA LEU A 243 8.84 -6.67 -3.70
C LEU A 243 10.28 -6.48 -4.19
N TYR A 244 11.19 -6.14 -3.27
CA TYR A 244 12.59 -5.83 -3.59
C TYR A 244 13.58 -6.94 -3.26
N CYS A 245 13.18 -7.94 -2.48
CA CYS A 245 14.07 -9.03 -2.10
C CYS A 245 14.29 -10.06 -3.21
N SER A 246 15.09 -11.09 -2.90
CA SER A 246 15.42 -12.13 -3.87
C SER A 246 14.18 -12.91 -4.29
N ASP A 247 14.22 -13.51 -5.49
CA ASP A 247 13.10 -14.33 -5.97
C ASP A 247 12.85 -15.52 -5.03
N ASP A 248 13.91 -16.13 -4.48
CA ASP A 248 13.79 -17.20 -3.47
C ASP A 248 13.04 -16.74 -2.21
N ASP A 249 13.35 -15.54 -1.70
CA ASP A 249 12.65 -14.99 -0.52
C ASP A 249 11.18 -14.68 -0.84
N ILE A 250 10.89 -14.19 -2.06
CA ILE A 250 9.53 -13.89 -2.49
C ILE A 250 8.74 -15.19 -2.72
N LEU A 251 9.34 -16.20 -3.35
CA LEU A 251 8.77 -17.54 -3.51
C LEU A 251 8.54 -18.22 -2.16
N TYR A 252 9.45 -18.02 -1.21
CA TYR A 252 9.26 -18.50 0.15
C TYR A 252 8.04 -17.84 0.80
N GLY A 253 7.94 -16.52 0.71
CA GLY A 253 6.86 -15.74 1.31
C GLY A 253 5.49 -15.90 0.65
N LEU A 254 5.46 -16.11 -0.67
CA LEU A 254 4.24 -16.26 -1.44
C LEU A 254 3.86 -17.73 -1.68
N GLY A 255 4.79 -18.61 -2.06
CA GLY A 255 4.46 -19.94 -2.60
C GLY A 255 4.78 -21.13 -1.68
N SER A 256 5.83 -21.04 -0.86
CA SER A 256 6.43 -22.24 -0.24
C SER A 256 5.70 -22.75 1.01
N SER A 257 4.91 -21.90 1.67
CA SER A 257 4.17 -22.27 2.87
C SER A 257 2.88 -23.06 2.59
N HIS A 258 2.47 -23.17 1.33
CA HIS A 258 1.11 -23.58 0.95
C HIS A 258 1.09 -24.79 0.04
N LYS A 259 0.16 -25.71 0.30
CA LYS A 259 0.03 -26.95 -0.49
C LYS A 259 -0.41 -26.62 -1.91
N GLY A 260 -1.43 -25.76 -2.06
CA GLY A 260 -1.98 -25.30 -3.33
C GLY A 260 -1.40 -23.99 -3.84
N GLY A 261 -0.30 -23.50 -3.26
CA GLY A 261 0.40 -22.31 -3.76
C GLY A 261 -0.36 -21.00 -3.50
N THR A 262 -0.09 -19.99 -4.34
CA THR A 262 -0.72 -18.66 -4.26
C THR A 262 -1.22 -18.21 -5.62
N LYS A 263 -2.46 -17.74 -5.63
CA LYS A 263 -3.10 -17.08 -6.77
C LYS A 263 -3.00 -15.57 -6.63
N ILE A 264 -2.25 -14.94 -7.53
CA ILE A 264 -2.02 -13.50 -7.54
C ILE A 264 -2.98 -12.84 -8.53
N ILE A 265 -3.75 -11.86 -8.07
CA ILE A 265 -4.59 -11.00 -8.92
C ILE A 265 -3.94 -9.63 -8.97
N HIS A 266 -3.48 -9.23 -10.14
CA HIS A 266 -2.71 -8.02 -10.34
C HIS A 266 -3.50 -7.00 -11.17
N PHE A 267 -4.06 -6.00 -10.48
CA PHE A 267 -4.72 -4.88 -11.14
C PHE A 267 -3.68 -3.88 -11.63
N VAL A 268 -3.68 -3.63 -12.94
CA VAL A 268 -2.80 -2.66 -13.61
C VAL A 268 -3.61 -1.59 -14.32
N ARG A 269 -2.93 -0.53 -14.75
CA ARG A 269 -3.52 0.54 -15.56
C ARG A 269 -2.47 1.13 -16.46
N ASN A 270 -2.92 1.65 -17.60
CA ASN A 270 -2.08 2.44 -18.47
C ASN A 270 -1.42 3.59 -17.68
N PRO A 271 -0.07 3.73 -17.72
CA PRO A 271 0.63 4.69 -16.87
C PRO A 271 0.26 6.15 -17.17
N TYR A 272 -0.01 6.48 -18.44
CA TYR A 272 -0.48 7.82 -18.82
C TYR A 272 -1.86 8.13 -18.21
N ASP A 273 -2.78 7.18 -18.29
CA ASP A 273 -4.12 7.36 -17.72
C ASP A 273 -4.05 7.45 -16.19
N MET A 274 -3.08 6.75 -15.58
CA MET A 274 -2.83 6.80 -14.14
C MET A 274 -2.36 8.18 -13.68
N VAL A 275 -1.34 8.76 -14.32
CA VAL A 275 -0.83 10.09 -13.94
C VAL A 275 -1.84 11.22 -14.23
N LEU A 276 -2.57 11.14 -15.35
CA LEU A 276 -3.65 12.08 -15.64
C LEU A 276 -4.77 11.97 -14.60
N SER A 277 -5.17 10.74 -14.25
CA SER A 277 -6.17 10.51 -13.21
C SER A 277 -5.71 11.05 -11.86
N ASN A 278 -4.42 10.93 -11.53
CA ASN A 278 -3.85 11.49 -10.31
C ASN A 278 -3.95 13.02 -10.31
N TYR A 279 -3.43 13.66 -11.36
CA TYR A 279 -3.46 15.11 -11.52
C TYR A 279 -4.89 15.69 -11.43
N PHE A 280 -5.81 15.22 -12.27
CA PHE A 280 -7.18 15.74 -12.29
C PHE A 280 -7.99 15.42 -11.04
N TYR A 281 -7.61 14.40 -10.27
CA TYR A 281 -8.26 14.10 -9.00
C TYR A 281 -7.78 15.04 -7.90
N HIS A 282 -6.47 15.32 -7.85
CA HIS A 282 -5.87 16.09 -6.77
C HIS A 282 -5.88 17.59 -6.99
N ALA A 283 -5.98 18.06 -8.23
CA ALA A 283 -6.12 19.48 -8.60
C ALA A 283 -7.56 20.01 -8.48
N GLN A 284 -8.52 19.23 -7.96
CA GLN A 284 -9.88 19.71 -7.72
C GLN A 284 -9.92 20.64 -6.51
N ASP A 285 -10.82 21.63 -6.51
CA ASP A 285 -11.05 22.50 -5.36
C ASP A 285 -12.45 22.28 -4.75
N PRO A 286 -12.56 21.78 -3.50
CA PRO A 286 -11.47 21.29 -2.66
C PRO A 286 -10.92 19.94 -3.14
N THR A 287 -9.66 19.65 -2.83
CA THR A 287 -9.08 18.34 -3.12
C THR A 287 -9.75 17.24 -2.28
N PRO A 288 -10.09 16.08 -2.85
CA PRO A 288 -10.76 15.03 -2.09
C PRO A 288 -9.90 14.39 -0.99
N GLU A 289 -8.56 14.50 -1.07
CA GLU A 289 -7.63 13.78 -0.19
C GLU A 289 -6.67 14.74 0.53
N LYS A 290 -6.73 14.75 1.87
CA LYS A 290 -5.99 15.72 2.70
C LYS A 290 -4.47 15.58 2.69
N TRP A 291 -3.94 14.45 2.24
CA TRP A 291 -2.50 14.21 2.25
C TRP A 291 -1.76 15.08 1.24
N VAL A 292 -2.43 15.52 0.17
CA VAL A 292 -1.86 16.41 -0.85
C VAL A 292 -1.41 17.75 -0.24
N HIS A 293 -1.98 18.17 0.88
CA HIS A 293 -1.53 19.37 1.61
C HIS A 293 -0.27 19.17 2.46
N ARG A 294 0.18 17.92 2.65
CA ARG A 294 1.35 17.58 3.48
C ARG A 294 2.44 16.87 2.71
N ASP A 295 2.16 16.49 1.47
CA ASP A 295 3.08 15.73 0.66
C ASP A 295 4.30 16.55 0.24
N ASP A 296 5.43 15.87 0.15
CA ASP A 296 6.57 16.32 -0.63
C ASP A 296 6.64 15.41 -1.86
N PRO A 297 6.22 15.90 -3.05
CA PRO A 297 6.15 15.10 -4.26
C PRO A 297 7.53 14.70 -4.79
N CYS A 298 8.60 15.31 -4.29
CA CYS A 298 9.97 15.05 -4.71
C CYS A 298 10.76 14.18 -3.71
N GLU A 299 10.16 13.82 -2.57
CA GLU A 299 10.74 12.90 -1.60
C GLU A 299 10.72 11.46 -2.14
N HIS A 300 11.89 10.95 -2.49
CA HIS A 300 12.08 9.64 -3.12
C HIS A 300 12.91 8.69 -2.26
N PHE A 301 13.35 9.12 -1.07
CA PHE A 301 14.10 8.30 -0.13
C PHE A 301 13.18 7.64 0.91
N TYR A 302 13.63 6.49 1.40
CA TYR A 302 13.08 5.79 2.55
C TYR A 302 13.78 6.21 3.84
N ASP A 303 13.26 5.74 4.99
CA ASP A 303 13.86 5.98 6.32
C ASP A 303 15.29 5.40 6.46
N ASP A 304 15.70 4.53 5.54
CA ASP A 304 17.04 3.94 5.47
C ASP A 304 18.05 4.73 4.64
N GLY A 305 17.59 5.75 3.92
CA GLY A 305 18.41 6.58 3.04
C GLY A 305 18.53 6.03 1.63
N ASP A 306 18.00 4.84 1.35
CA ASP A 306 17.93 4.30 0.00
C ASP A 306 16.72 4.91 -0.74
N SER A 307 16.81 5.03 -2.06
CA SER A 307 15.71 5.56 -2.87
C SER A 307 14.82 4.46 -3.40
N LEU A 308 13.56 4.77 -3.70
CA LEU A 308 12.66 3.88 -4.45
C LEU A 308 13.34 3.31 -5.71
N ALA A 309 14.00 4.19 -6.45
CA ALA A 309 14.72 3.83 -7.68
C ALA A 309 15.83 2.81 -7.40
N SER A 310 16.63 3.01 -6.35
CA SER A 310 17.76 2.11 -6.05
C SER A 310 17.35 0.65 -5.81
N HIS A 311 16.12 0.40 -5.35
CA HIS A 311 15.59 -0.95 -5.17
C HIS A 311 14.96 -1.54 -6.44
N ILE A 312 14.38 -0.71 -7.31
CA ILE A 312 13.59 -1.16 -8.46
C ILE A 312 14.42 -1.26 -9.73
N LEU A 313 15.27 -0.26 -9.98
CA LEU A 313 15.99 -0.13 -11.24
C LEU A 313 16.89 -1.33 -11.56
N PRO A 314 17.54 -2.02 -10.60
CA PRO A 314 18.28 -3.24 -10.90
C PRO A 314 17.42 -4.34 -11.55
N THR A 315 16.20 -4.56 -11.05
CA THR A 315 15.25 -5.53 -11.61
C THR A 315 14.87 -5.14 -13.04
N LEU A 316 14.52 -3.87 -13.25
CA LEU A 316 14.07 -3.37 -14.55
C LEU A 316 15.20 -3.34 -15.58
N ALA A 317 16.40 -2.91 -15.19
CA ALA A 317 17.58 -2.88 -16.04
C ALA A 317 17.92 -4.29 -16.55
N SER A 318 17.81 -5.30 -15.68
CA SER A 318 18.01 -6.71 -16.07
C SER A 318 16.97 -7.20 -17.06
N GLU A 319 15.67 -6.99 -16.78
CA GLU A 319 14.58 -7.46 -17.66
C GLU A 319 14.61 -6.79 -19.03
N LEU A 320 14.89 -5.50 -19.07
CA LEU A 320 14.87 -4.70 -20.28
C LEU A 320 16.22 -4.71 -21.03
N ASN A 321 17.23 -5.40 -20.48
CA ASN A 321 18.59 -5.42 -20.99
C ASN A 321 19.16 -4.00 -21.22
N MET A 322 19.02 -3.14 -20.20
CA MET A 322 19.44 -1.75 -20.22
C MET A 322 20.57 -1.50 -19.21
N SER A 323 21.35 -0.44 -19.42
CA SER A 323 22.34 -0.01 -18.43
C SER A 323 21.65 0.56 -17.18
N LEU A 324 22.01 0.05 -16.01
CA LEU A 324 21.53 0.55 -14.72
C LEU A 324 21.88 2.04 -14.53
N ASP A 325 23.09 2.46 -14.91
CA ASP A 325 23.52 3.86 -14.80
C ASP A 325 22.66 4.76 -15.67
N TRP A 326 22.35 4.32 -16.90
CA TRP A 326 21.51 5.09 -17.80
C TRP A 326 20.09 5.22 -17.25
N LEU A 327 19.51 4.13 -16.75
CA LEU A 327 18.16 4.13 -16.18
C LEU A 327 18.09 4.99 -14.91
N SER A 328 19.15 4.96 -14.09
CA SER A 328 19.28 5.81 -12.90
C SER A 328 19.29 7.29 -13.27
N ASN A 329 20.07 7.66 -14.29
CA ASN A 329 20.10 9.04 -14.81
C ASN A 329 18.71 9.52 -15.25
N GLN A 330 17.89 8.66 -15.88
CA GLN A 330 16.53 9.03 -16.27
C GLN A 330 15.63 9.35 -15.05
N VAL A 331 15.76 8.59 -13.95
CA VAL A 331 14.99 8.89 -12.73
C VAL A 331 15.54 10.12 -12.00
N ASP A 332 16.85 10.33 -12.02
CA ASP A 332 17.48 11.53 -11.46
C ASP A 332 17.06 12.81 -12.20
N GLU A 333 16.92 12.74 -13.53
CA GLU A 333 16.38 13.81 -14.37
C GLU A 333 14.92 14.15 -13.98
N ILE A 334 14.08 13.15 -13.71
CA ILE A 334 12.72 13.35 -13.18
C ILE A 334 12.78 14.01 -11.79
N GLY A 335 13.69 13.57 -10.93
CA GLY A 335 13.90 14.16 -9.61
C GLY A 335 14.33 15.64 -9.69
N SER A 336 15.20 15.98 -10.63
CA SER A 336 15.60 17.38 -10.90
C SER A 336 14.41 18.21 -11.37
N MET A 337 13.68 17.71 -12.37
CA MET A 337 12.47 18.36 -12.87
C MET A 337 11.45 18.60 -11.75
N CYS A 338 11.25 17.63 -10.85
CA CYS A 338 10.34 17.78 -9.72
C CYS A 338 10.72 18.98 -8.84
N ARG A 339 12.01 19.09 -8.47
CA ARG A 339 12.52 20.19 -7.63
C ARG A 339 12.47 21.54 -8.35
N ASP A 340 12.64 21.55 -9.67
CA ASP A 340 12.51 22.76 -10.47
C ASP A 340 11.07 23.27 -10.55
N LEU A 341 10.08 22.40 -10.37
CA LEU A 341 8.65 22.74 -10.35
C LEU A 341 8.13 23.02 -8.93
N PHE A 342 8.64 22.30 -7.93
CA PHE A 342 8.16 22.36 -6.55
C PHE A 342 8.98 23.33 -5.70
N ARG A 343 8.32 24.34 -5.14
CA ARG A 343 8.88 25.36 -4.24
C ARG A 343 10.05 26.17 -4.81
N SER A 344 10.26 26.12 -6.13
CA SER A 344 11.27 26.91 -6.84
C SER A 344 10.86 28.37 -7.05
N LYS A 345 9.56 28.62 -7.26
CA LYS A 345 9.00 29.96 -7.42
C LYS A 345 8.85 30.64 -6.06
N ARG A 346 9.30 31.90 -5.95
CA ARG A 346 9.25 32.68 -4.70
C ARG A 346 7.84 32.77 -4.09
N SER A 347 6.79 32.82 -4.91
CA SER A 347 5.40 32.86 -4.45
C SER A 347 4.89 31.52 -3.91
N LEU A 348 5.57 30.41 -4.22
CA LEU A 348 5.15 29.05 -3.87
C LEU A 348 6.13 28.33 -2.92
N ILE A 349 7.13 29.03 -2.38
CA ILE A 349 8.20 28.41 -1.58
C ILE A 349 7.68 27.67 -0.34
N ASP A 350 6.64 28.21 0.30
CA ASP A 350 5.99 27.62 1.47
C ASP A 350 4.68 26.89 1.12
N ALA A 351 4.35 26.82 -0.17
CA ALA A 351 3.09 26.26 -0.62
C ALA A 351 3.11 24.72 -0.55
N THR A 352 1.93 24.13 -0.40
CA THR A 352 1.75 22.68 -0.35
C THR A 352 1.79 22.08 -1.76
N PHE A 353 1.89 20.75 -1.88
CA PHE A 353 1.77 20.10 -3.19
C PHE A 353 0.44 20.45 -3.86
N TYR A 354 -0.65 20.48 -3.10
CA TYR A 354 -1.97 20.91 -3.61
C TYR A 354 -1.95 22.32 -4.21
N ASP A 355 -1.37 23.27 -3.49
CA ASP A 355 -1.30 24.67 -3.96
C ASP A 355 -0.51 24.77 -5.26
N HIS A 356 0.56 23.98 -5.42
CA HIS A 356 1.29 23.91 -6.69
C HIS A 356 0.44 23.34 -7.83
N LEU A 357 -0.41 22.34 -7.57
CA LEU A 357 -1.31 21.79 -8.59
C LEU A 357 -2.34 22.81 -9.08
N LEU A 358 -2.73 23.76 -8.24
CA LEU A 358 -3.66 24.83 -8.61
C LEU A 358 -2.97 26.02 -9.31
N GLU A 359 -1.76 26.37 -8.89
CA GLU A 359 -1.07 27.60 -9.31
C GLU A 359 -0.13 27.41 -10.51
N LEU A 360 0.37 26.19 -10.76
CA LEU A 360 1.12 25.88 -11.97
C LEU A 360 0.19 25.84 -13.19
N ASP A 361 0.74 26.05 -14.40
CA ASP A 361 -0.04 25.74 -15.59
C ASP A 361 -0.34 24.24 -15.66
N LYS A 362 -1.37 23.87 -16.41
CA LYS A 362 -1.90 22.50 -16.40
C LYS A 362 -0.85 21.45 -16.78
N TYR A 363 0.12 21.80 -17.61
CA TYR A 363 1.14 20.85 -18.01
C TYR A 363 2.23 20.73 -16.95
N ASP A 364 2.72 21.83 -16.40
CA ASP A 364 3.68 21.79 -15.29
C ASP A 364 3.09 21.13 -14.02
N GLY A 365 1.82 21.40 -13.70
CA GLY A 365 1.10 20.71 -12.63
C GLY A 365 0.98 19.20 -12.88
N LEU A 366 0.71 18.80 -14.12
CA LEU A 366 0.70 17.39 -14.52
C LEU A 366 2.09 16.75 -14.44
N ARG A 367 3.15 17.45 -14.84
CA ARG A 367 4.54 16.97 -14.73
C ARG A 367 4.93 16.75 -13.27
N LEU A 368 4.57 17.67 -12.38
CA LEU A 368 4.79 17.53 -10.94
C LEU A 368 4.03 16.33 -10.36
N ALA A 369 2.74 16.18 -10.68
CA ALA A 369 1.95 15.03 -10.27
C ALA A 369 2.47 13.70 -10.84
N SER A 370 3.05 13.73 -12.05
CA SER A 370 3.64 12.55 -12.69
C SER A 370 4.94 12.15 -12.01
N ALA A 371 5.82 13.11 -11.66
CA ALA A 371 7.04 12.84 -10.91
C ALA A 371 6.75 12.16 -9.56
N GLN A 372 5.74 12.65 -8.84
CA GLN A 372 5.26 12.04 -7.59
C GLN A 372 4.81 10.59 -7.80
N MET A 373 4.03 10.31 -8.85
CA MET A 373 3.58 8.95 -9.18
C MET A 373 4.69 8.04 -9.68
N ILE A 374 5.78 8.59 -10.22
CA ILE A 374 6.91 7.81 -10.75
C ILE A 374 7.90 7.44 -9.66
N ALA A 375 8.44 8.43 -8.94
CA ALA A 375 9.65 8.24 -8.16
C ALA A 375 9.49 8.45 -6.65
N ALA A 376 8.39 9.06 -6.18
CA ALA A 376 8.25 9.36 -4.75
C ALA A 376 8.14 8.07 -3.92
N SER A 377 8.79 8.05 -2.76
CA SER A 377 8.72 6.89 -1.85
C SER A 377 7.35 6.78 -1.17
N GLY A 378 6.64 7.92 -1.06
CA GLY A 378 5.39 8.08 -0.33
C GLY A 378 5.56 8.19 1.19
N MET A 379 6.80 8.26 1.68
CA MET A 379 7.10 8.38 3.11
C MET A 379 6.76 9.77 3.65
N SER A 380 6.95 10.82 2.85
CA SER A 380 6.76 12.24 3.23
C SER A 380 5.33 12.54 3.68
N ASN A 381 4.32 11.98 3.01
CA ASN A 381 2.93 12.26 3.34
C ASN A 381 2.41 11.43 4.53
N GLY A 382 3.01 10.29 4.87
CA GLY A 382 2.49 9.34 5.88
C GLY A 382 1.21 8.60 5.45
N TYR A 383 0.79 8.79 4.20
CA TYR A 383 -0.34 8.16 3.53
C TYR A 383 0.15 7.18 2.45
N PHE A 384 1.46 7.10 2.22
CA PHE A 384 2.11 6.16 1.32
C PHE A 384 1.74 6.31 -0.15
N ALA A 385 1.26 7.50 -0.54
CA ALA A 385 0.95 7.87 -1.91
C ALA A 385 2.23 8.22 -2.67
N GLY A 386 2.39 7.69 -3.89
CA GLY A 386 3.50 8.01 -4.79
C GLY A 386 4.35 6.80 -5.19
N GLY A 387 5.11 6.96 -6.28
CA GLY A 387 6.04 5.96 -6.81
C GLY A 387 5.39 4.69 -7.35
N ASP A 388 4.11 4.76 -7.69
CA ASP A 388 3.30 3.63 -8.11
C ASP A 388 3.60 3.16 -9.55
N ILE A 389 4.07 4.05 -10.43
CA ILE A 389 4.47 3.70 -11.79
C ILE A 389 5.67 2.74 -11.75
N LEU A 390 6.75 3.10 -11.04
CA LEU A 390 7.93 2.24 -10.94
C LEU A 390 7.63 0.93 -10.20
N ARG A 391 6.78 0.96 -9.17
CA ARG A 391 6.39 -0.28 -8.47
C ARG A 391 5.53 -1.19 -9.32
N MET A 392 4.62 -0.62 -10.12
CA MET A 392 3.86 -1.41 -11.09
C MET A 392 4.77 -2.08 -12.10
N ALA A 393 5.73 -1.33 -12.66
CA ALA A 393 6.75 -1.89 -13.54
C ALA A 393 7.54 -3.02 -12.85
N ASN A 394 8.06 -2.80 -11.64
CA ASN A 394 8.80 -3.82 -10.89
C ASN A 394 7.96 -5.08 -10.67
N ASN A 395 6.73 -4.92 -10.20
CA ASN A 395 5.89 -6.05 -9.82
C ASN A 395 5.42 -6.85 -11.03
N LEU A 396 5.23 -6.23 -12.20
CA LEU A 396 5.01 -6.94 -13.46
C LEU A 396 6.16 -7.91 -13.75
N VAL A 397 7.40 -7.41 -13.67
CA VAL A 397 8.61 -8.20 -13.91
C VAL A 397 8.75 -9.30 -12.86
N ARG A 398 8.58 -8.97 -11.57
CA ARG A 398 8.68 -9.94 -10.48
C ARG A 398 7.64 -11.05 -10.61
N PHE A 399 6.38 -10.73 -10.87
CA PHE A 399 5.36 -11.78 -11.00
C PHE A 399 5.59 -12.68 -12.21
N LYS A 400 6.11 -12.13 -13.32
CA LYS A 400 6.55 -12.94 -14.46
C LYS A 400 7.67 -13.91 -14.05
N GLN A 401 8.72 -13.41 -13.42
CA GLN A 401 9.87 -14.22 -12.96
C GLN A 401 9.45 -15.32 -11.99
N LEU A 402 8.55 -15.00 -11.05
CA LEU A 402 8.03 -15.98 -10.08
C LEU A 402 7.20 -17.06 -10.77
N LYS A 403 6.33 -16.68 -11.72
CA LYS A 403 5.54 -17.63 -12.50
C LYS A 403 6.46 -18.59 -13.27
N GLU A 404 7.45 -18.05 -13.98
CA GLU A 404 8.46 -18.84 -14.72
C GLU A 404 9.26 -19.77 -13.80
N ALA A 405 9.65 -19.30 -12.61
CA ALA A 405 10.38 -20.10 -11.63
C ALA A 405 9.55 -21.26 -11.03
N THR A 406 8.21 -21.17 -11.06
CA THR A 406 7.30 -22.17 -10.49
C THR A 406 6.52 -22.99 -11.50
N GLU A 407 6.86 -22.89 -12.79
CA GLU A 407 6.13 -23.54 -13.89
C GLU A 407 6.02 -25.07 -13.73
N GLN A 408 6.92 -25.71 -12.99
CA GLN A 408 6.88 -27.16 -12.76
C GLN A 408 5.99 -27.58 -11.59
N ASP A 409 5.77 -26.69 -10.62
CA ASP A 409 5.10 -27.02 -9.35
C ASP A 409 3.77 -26.28 -9.16
N ASP A 410 3.36 -25.46 -10.13
CA ASP A 410 2.16 -24.60 -10.13
C ASP A 410 1.96 -23.83 -8.82
N LYS A 411 3.08 -23.39 -8.20
CA LYS A 411 3.03 -22.72 -6.89
C LYS A 411 2.57 -21.28 -6.96
N ILE A 412 2.79 -20.60 -8.09
CA ILE A 412 2.37 -19.22 -8.30
C ILE A 412 1.58 -19.12 -9.60
N GLU A 413 0.31 -18.76 -9.48
CA GLU A 413 -0.54 -18.40 -10.61
C GLU A 413 -0.76 -16.89 -10.61
N VAL A 414 -0.77 -16.26 -11.78
CA VAL A 414 -0.91 -14.79 -11.90
C VAL A 414 -2.01 -14.47 -12.91
N TYR A 415 -3.00 -13.68 -12.46
CA TYR A 415 -4.05 -13.11 -13.28
C TYR A 415 -3.91 -11.58 -13.31
N THR A 416 -3.39 -11.05 -14.41
CA THR A 416 -3.21 -9.61 -14.63
C THR A 416 -4.41 -9.05 -15.39
N VAL A 417 -4.98 -7.94 -14.92
CA VAL A 417 -6.13 -7.31 -15.56
C VAL A 417 -6.04 -5.79 -15.48
N THR A 418 -6.42 -5.10 -16.56
CA THR A 418 -6.52 -3.64 -16.51
C THR A 418 -7.83 -3.18 -15.90
N MET A 419 -7.79 -2.06 -15.18
CA MET A 419 -9.02 -1.40 -14.74
C MET A 419 -9.94 -0.98 -15.89
N GLY A 420 -9.37 -0.64 -17.05
CA GLY A 420 -10.15 -0.24 -18.21
C GLY A 420 -10.96 -1.39 -18.79
N ASP A 421 -10.35 -2.57 -18.92
CA ASP A 421 -11.00 -3.78 -19.41
C ASP A 421 -12.04 -4.27 -18.41
N PHE A 422 -11.69 -4.26 -17.12
CA PHE A 422 -12.61 -4.63 -16.06
C PHE A 422 -13.89 -3.79 -16.06
N ILE A 423 -13.77 -2.47 -16.21
CA ILE A 423 -14.93 -1.57 -16.24
C ILE A 423 -15.74 -1.73 -17.55
N ARG A 424 -15.06 -2.01 -18.67
CA ARG A 424 -15.70 -2.12 -19.98
C ARG A 424 -16.55 -3.39 -20.11
N ASP A 425 -16.09 -4.49 -19.54
CA ASP A 425 -16.76 -5.80 -19.58
C ASP A 425 -16.80 -6.41 -18.18
N MET A 426 -17.63 -5.82 -17.32
CA MET A 426 -17.61 -6.08 -15.89
C MET A 426 -18.10 -7.49 -15.55
N ALA A 427 -19.17 -7.97 -16.19
CA ALA A 427 -19.66 -9.32 -15.97
C ALA A 427 -18.59 -10.36 -16.36
N ASN A 428 -18.03 -10.30 -17.56
CA ASN A 428 -17.01 -11.29 -17.95
C ASN A 428 -15.73 -11.17 -17.11
N SER A 429 -15.27 -9.95 -16.82
CA SER A 429 -14.07 -9.75 -16.00
C SER A 429 -14.25 -10.25 -14.57
N THR A 430 -15.45 -10.03 -13.98
CA THR A 430 -15.78 -10.57 -12.66
C THR A 430 -15.87 -12.09 -12.69
N TYR A 431 -16.48 -12.67 -13.73
CA TYR A 431 -16.56 -14.12 -13.89
C TYR A 431 -15.16 -14.74 -14.02
N ASN A 432 -14.30 -14.19 -14.87
CA ASN A 432 -12.93 -14.67 -15.05
C ASN A 432 -12.11 -14.57 -13.76
N PHE A 433 -12.26 -13.47 -13.01
CA PHE A 433 -11.67 -13.32 -11.68
C PHE A 433 -12.14 -14.43 -10.73
N LEU A 434 -13.44 -14.69 -10.65
CA LEU A 434 -14.00 -15.72 -9.77
C LEU A 434 -13.54 -17.13 -10.18
N ASN A 435 -13.57 -17.41 -11.49
CA ASN A 435 -13.12 -18.68 -12.05
C ASN A 435 -11.62 -18.91 -11.80
N PHE A 436 -10.79 -17.87 -11.90
CA PHE A 436 -9.38 -17.93 -11.54
C PHE A 436 -9.20 -18.28 -10.05
N VAL A 437 -9.91 -17.60 -9.15
CA VAL A 437 -9.76 -17.83 -7.70
C VAL A 437 -10.22 -19.22 -7.28
N PHE A 438 -11.42 -19.65 -7.66
CA PHE A 438 -11.96 -20.94 -7.27
C PHE A 438 -11.35 -22.11 -8.07
N GLY A 439 -10.89 -21.85 -9.30
CA GLY A 439 -10.35 -22.88 -10.20
C GLY A 439 -11.43 -23.50 -11.08
N GLU A 440 -11.04 -23.98 -12.27
CA GLU A 440 -11.99 -24.52 -13.24
C GLU A 440 -12.62 -25.86 -12.82
N ASP A 441 -11.88 -26.61 -11.99
CA ASP A 441 -12.22 -27.95 -11.51
C ASP A 441 -12.93 -27.93 -10.15
N ASP A 442 -13.24 -26.74 -9.62
CA ASP A 442 -13.98 -26.64 -8.36
C ASP A 442 -15.42 -27.12 -8.55
N THR A 443 -15.64 -28.39 -8.20
CA THR A 443 -16.96 -29.02 -8.22
C THR A 443 -17.90 -28.50 -7.12
N THR A 444 -17.38 -27.77 -6.13
CA THR A 444 -18.16 -27.31 -4.98
C THR A 444 -18.95 -26.04 -5.30
N ILE A 445 -18.39 -25.13 -6.12
CA ILE A 445 -19.03 -23.89 -6.52
C ILE A 445 -19.39 -23.95 -8.01
N PRO A 446 -20.67 -24.15 -8.38
CA PRO A 446 -21.08 -24.29 -9.78
C PRO A 446 -20.75 -23.04 -10.62
N LYS A 447 -20.35 -23.24 -11.88
CA LYS A 447 -20.04 -22.15 -12.82
C LYS A 447 -21.22 -21.19 -13.01
N GLU A 448 -22.45 -21.70 -12.95
CA GLU A 448 -23.67 -20.90 -13.00
C GLU A 448 -23.75 -19.91 -11.86
N LYS A 449 -23.31 -20.29 -10.64
CA LYS A 449 -23.28 -19.40 -9.48
C LYS A 449 -22.26 -18.29 -9.63
N LEU A 450 -21.08 -18.59 -10.17
CA LEU A 450 -20.07 -17.57 -10.47
C LEU A 450 -20.59 -16.55 -11.48
N TRP A 451 -21.30 -17.01 -12.51
CA TRP A 451 -21.90 -16.15 -13.53
C TRP A 451 -23.07 -15.29 -13.00
N GLU A 452 -23.93 -15.87 -12.16
CA GLU A 452 -24.99 -15.12 -11.45
C GLU A 452 -24.41 -13.99 -10.60
N ALA A 453 -23.36 -14.28 -9.83
CA ALA A 453 -22.66 -13.31 -9.00
C ALA A 453 -22.01 -12.19 -9.83
N ALA A 454 -21.36 -12.56 -10.94
CA ALA A 454 -20.73 -11.61 -11.86
C ALA A 454 -21.75 -10.62 -12.48
N LYS A 455 -22.91 -11.12 -12.94
CA LYS A 455 -24.00 -10.27 -13.43
C LYS A 455 -24.55 -9.35 -12.34
N SER A 456 -24.74 -9.88 -11.13
CA SER A 456 -25.23 -9.07 -10.00
C SER A 456 -24.28 -7.93 -9.66
N GLN A 457 -22.96 -8.17 -9.74
CA GLN A 457 -21.94 -7.16 -9.52
C GLN A 457 -21.97 -6.08 -10.61
N GLU A 458 -22.13 -6.45 -11.89
CA GLU A 458 -22.32 -5.50 -12.99
C GLU A 458 -23.57 -4.63 -12.80
N GLU A 459 -24.71 -5.23 -12.45
CA GLU A 459 -25.96 -4.49 -12.17
C GLU A 459 -25.80 -3.52 -10.98
N LYS A 460 -25.09 -3.95 -9.93
CA LYS A 460 -24.79 -3.09 -8.76
C LYS A 460 -23.92 -1.91 -9.17
N TYR A 461 -22.92 -2.13 -10.02
CA TYR A 461 -22.05 -1.07 -10.51
C TYR A 461 -22.77 -0.12 -11.48
N GLY A 462 -23.58 -0.63 -12.39
CA GLY A 462 -24.41 0.16 -13.31
C GLY A 462 -25.31 1.14 -12.55
N ARG A 463 -25.97 0.68 -11.48
CA ARG A 463 -26.78 1.53 -10.58
C ARG A 463 -25.98 2.64 -9.88
N LYS A 464 -24.67 2.45 -9.68
CA LYS A 464 -23.78 3.48 -9.12
C LYS A 464 -23.34 4.48 -10.19
N LYS A 465 -23.13 4.02 -11.43
CA LYS A 465 -22.67 4.83 -12.56
C LYS A 465 -23.67 5.93 -12.96
N ASP A 466 -24.96 5.66 -12.80
CA ASP A 466 -26.03 6.63 -13.07
C ASP A 466 -26.04 7.82 -12.09
N ARG A 467 -25.31 7.72 -10.98
CA ARG A 467 -25.03 8.86 -10.12
C ARG A 467 -23.80 9.54 -10.68
N ALA A 468 -23.94 10.81 -11.09
CA ALA A 468 -22.86 11.60 -11.68
C ALA A 468 -21.55 11.40 -10.91
N HIS A 469 -20.65 10.59 -11.45
CA HIS A 469 -19.35 10.35 -10.83
C HIS A 469 -18.48 11.56 -11.17
N VAL A 470 -17.69 12.02 -10.20
CA VAL A 470 -16.78 13.19 -10.33
C VAL A 470 -15.84 13.09 -11.54
N THR A 471 -15.67 11.90 -12.12
CA THR A 471 -14.83 11.66 -13.29
C THR A 471 -15.60 11.66 -14.63
N GLN A 472 -16.91 11.93 -14.67
CA GLN A 472 -17.64 12.11 -15.91
C GLN A 472 -17.30 13.48 -16.50
N THR A 473 -16.27 13.50 -17.34
CA THR A 473 -15.72 14.69 -17.98
C THR A 473 -16.56 15.11 -19.19
N ASN A 474 -16.83 16.41 -19.31
CA ASN A 474 -17.42 16.99 -20.52
C ASN A 474 -16.47 16.86 -21.72
N GLU A 475 -16.91 17.21 -22.93
CA GLU A 475 -16.08 17.11 -24.14
C GLU A 475 -14.81 17.98 -24.07
N GLU A 476 -14.88 19.14 -23.41
CA GLU A 476 -13.72 20.03 -23.24
C GLU A 476 -12.64 19.39 -22.36
N ASP A 477 -13.04 18.81 -21.24
CA ASP A 477 -12.16 18.06 -20.35
C ASP A 477 -11.52 16.87 -21.06
N GLN A 478 -12.28 16.16 -21.91
CA GLN A 478 -11.73 15.06 -22.73
C GLN A 478 -10.68 15.59 -23.72
N ARG A 479 -10.93 16.72 -24.35
CA ARG A 479 -9.96 17.37 -25.26
C ARG A 479 -8.69 17.79 -24.53
N ILE A 480 -8.82 18.41 -23.34
CA ILE A 480 -7.68 18.79 -22.50
C ILE A 480 -6.90 17.54 -22.08
N ARG A 481 -7.57 16.47 -21.66
CA ARG A 481 -6.93 15.20 -21.29
C ARG A 481 -6.15 14.60 -22.44
N SER A 482 -6.72 14.57 -23.64
CA SER A 482 -6.04 14.06 -24.84
C SER A 482 -4.80 14.90 -25.15
N MET A 483 -4.92 16.23 -25.18
CA MET A 483 -3.79 17.13 -25.43
C MET A 483 -2.67 16.94 -24.40
N LEU A 484 -3.00 16.89 -23.11
CA LEU A 484 -2.02 16.67 -22.05
C LEU A 484 -1.37 15.28 -22.14
N LYS A 485 -2.13 14.25 -22.53
CA LYS A 485 -1.59 12.91 -22.79
C LYS A 485 -0.55 12.92 -23.91
N ASP A 486 -0.85 13.61 -25.01
CA ASP A 486 0.06 13.74 -26.15
C ASP A 486 1.33 14.51 -25.75
N MET A 487 1.20 15.55 -24.94
CA MET A 487 2.35 16.27 -24.39
C MET A 487 3.21 15.40 -23.46
N LEU A 488 2.61 14.54 -22.63
CA LEU A 488 3.36 13.59 -21.80
C LEU A 488 4.14 12.56 -22.63
N ARG A 489 3.57 12.11 -23.75
CA ARG A 489 4.22 11.13 -24.66
C ARG A 489 5.52 11.64 -25.27
N VAL A 490 5.69 12.95 -25.35
CA VAL A 490 6.89 13.61 -25.87
C VAL A 490 7.66 14.40 -24.80
N ASP A 491 7.28 14.27 -23.52
CA ASP A 491 7.97 14.95 -22.43
C ASP A 491 9.41 14.40 -22.31
N PRO A 492 10.44 15.26 -22.30
CA PRO A 492 11.83 14.80 -22.33
C PRO A 492 12.30 14.07 -21.06
N HIS A 493 11.61 14.23 -19.93
CA HIS A 493 11.98 13.60 -18.66
C HIS A 493 11.07 12.40 -18.36
N LEU A 494 9.77 12.51 -18.67
CA LEU A 494 8.76 11.55 -18.23
C LEU A 494 8.46 10.47 -19.26
N SER A 495 8.55 10.78 -20.56
CA SER A 495 8.07 9.90 -21.63
C SER A 495 8.73 8.53 -21.62
N PHE A 496 10.04 8.47 -21.34
CA PHE A 496 10.77 7.20 -21.33
C PHE A 496 10.20 6.22 -20.29
N ILE A 497 10.12 6.63 -19.01
CA ILE A 497 9.62 5.75 -17.94
C ILE A 497 8.14 5.38 -18.15
N LEU A 498 7.33 6.33 -18.64
CA LEU A 498 5.92 6.08 -18.93
C LEU A 498 5.72 5.09 -20.10
N ASN A 499 6.48 5.24 -21.20
CA ASN A 499 6.43 4.32 -22.34
C ASN A 499 6.93 2.93 -21.96
N MET A 500 8.07 2.84 -21.28
CA MET A 500 8.62 1.59 -20.77
C MET A 500 7.60 0.85 -19.89
N THR A 501 6.91 1.57 -19.00
CA THR A 501 5.88 0.97 -18.15
C THR A 501 4.63 0.57 -18.96
N GLU A 502 4.24 1.35 -19.97
CA GLU A 502 3.13 1.03 -20.87
C GLU A 502 3.40 -0.28 -21.63
N ASP A 503 4.63 -0.46 -22.13
CA ASP A 503 5.07 -1.67 -22.81
C ASP A 503 5.04 -2.89 -21.88
N LEU A 504 5.55 -2.76 -20.66
CA LEU A 504 5.48 -3.83 -19.65
C LEU A 504 4.03 -4.22 -19.33
N VAL A 505 3.14 -3.24 -19.18
CA VAL A 505 1.70 -3.49 -18.95
C VAL A 505 1.10 -4.24 -20.13
N ASN A 506 1.33 -3.78 -21.36
CA ASN A 506 0.79 -4.41 -22.56
C ASN A 506 1.30 -5.84 -22.74
N ASN A 507 2.59 -6.08 -22.46
CA ASN A 507 3.17 -7.42 -22.55
C ASN A 507 2.53 -8.39 -21.54
N ALA A 508 2.30 -7.96 -20.30
CA ALA A 508 1.70 -8.79 -19.27
C ALA A 508 0.19 -9.05 -19.47
N LEU A 509 -0.48 -8.26 -20.30
CA LEU A 509 -1.88 -8.49 -20.67
C LEU A 509 -2.01 -9.40 -21.90
N ALA A 510 -0.94 -9.57 -22.66
CA ALA A 510 -0.90 -10.43 -23.84
C ALA A 510 -0.54 -11.89 -23.51
N SER A 511 0.01 -12.15 -22.32
CA SER A 511 0.33 -13.47 -21.77
C SER A 511 -0.87 -14.10 -21.07
#